data_AF-A0A5K0VUN7-F1
#
_entry.id   AF-A0A5K0VUN7-F1
#
_cell.length_a   1.000
_cell.length_b   1.000
_cell.length_c   1.000
_cell.angle_alpha   90.00
_cell.angle_beta   90.00
_cell.angle_gamma   90.00
#
_symmetry.space_group_name_H-M   'P 1'
#
loop_
_entity.id
_entity.type
_entity.pdbx_description
1 polymer ?
#
loop_
_entity_poly.entity_id
_entity_poly.type
_entity_poly.pdbx_seq_one_letter_code
_entity_poly.pdbx_strand_id
1 'polypeptide(L)'
;VTSKKDQEQYWANKQKPYRYVSVSEFVQRFKKFRVGQLLDDELSVPYDRDRCHKAALVFTKDSVPRWDLFKASFAKEWLLIKRNSFVYIFKTVQ
;
A
#
# COMPACT_ATOMS: atom_id res chain seq x y z
N VAL A 1 14.40 -3.14 -8.13
CA VAL A 1 15.21 -4.39 -8.10
C VAL A 1 16.43 -4.14 -8.97
N THR A 2 17.63 -4.30 -8.40
CA THR A 2 18.94 -3.82 -8.94
C THR A 2 19.03 -3.87 -10.46
N SER A 3 19.21 -2.71 -11.10
CA SER A 3 19.44 -2.65 -12.55
C SER A 3 20.76 -3.35 -12.90
N LYS A 4 20.99 -3.65 -14.19
CA LYS A 4 22.26 -4.22 -14.66
C LYS A 4 23.48 -3.36 -14.28
N LYS A 5 23.29 -2.04 -14.19
CA LYS A 5 24.35 -1.10 -13.80
C LYS A 5 24.62 -1.10 -12.29
N ASP A 6 23.62 -1.43 -11.49
CA ASP A 6 23.67 -1.34 -10.03
C ASP A 6 24.01 -2.66 -9.34
N GLN A 7 24.18 -3.76 -10.09
CA GLN A 7 24.38 -5.08 -9.50
C GLN A 7 25.84 -5.33 -9.08
N GLU A 8 26.81 -4.77 -9.80
CA GLU A 8 28.25 -4.99 -9.54
C GLU A 8 28.68 -4.45 -8.17
N GLN A 9 28.13 -3.32 -7.73
CA GLN A 9 28.40 -2.74 -6.40
C GLN A 9 28.00 -3.65 -5.24
N TYR A 10 27.11 -4.63 -5.45
CA TYR A 10 26.71 -5.61 -4.44
C TYR A 10 27.45 -6.96 -4.59
N TRP A 11 28.48 -7.02 -5.44
CA TRP A 11 29.24 -8.25 -5.65
C TRP A 11 30.10 -8.60 -4.45
N ALA A 12 29.59 -9.50 -3.60
CA ALA A 12 30.25 -9.85 -2.35
C ALA A 12 31.55 -10.66 -2.54
N ASN A 13 31.63 -11.51 -3.57
CA ASN A 13 32.77 -12.41 -3.77
C ASN A 13 33.82 -11.82 -4.72
N LYS A 14 34.80 -11.13 -4.17
CA LYS A 14 35.91 -10.51 -4.94
C LYS A 14 36.87 -11.50 -5.61
N GLN A 15 36.84 -12.79 -5.24
CA GLN A 15 37.68 -13.81 -5.87
C GLN A 15 37.10 -14.30 -7.20
N LYS A 16 35.82 -14.05 -7.46
CA LYS A 16 35.15 -14.42 -8.71
C LYS A 16 34.90 -13.18 -9.55
N PRO A 17 35.18 -13.19 -10.86
CA PRO A 17 34.84 -12.07 -11.73
C PRO A 17 33.34 -11.81 -11.68
N TYR A 18 32.97 -10.53 -11.74
CA TYR A 18 31.58 -10.13 -11.79
C TYR A 18 30.88 -10.76 -12.99
N ARG A 19 29.69 -11.32 -12.74
CA ARG A 19 28.78 -11.78 -13.79
C ARG A 19 27.39 -11.27 -13.48
N TYR A 20 26.79 -10.61 -14.47
CA TYR A 20 25.40 -10.20 -14.38
C TYR A 20 24.49 -11.41 -14.11
N VAL A 21 23.62 -11.30 -13.10
CA VAL A 21 22.59 -12.27 -12.75
C VAL A 21 21.24 -11.65 -13.09
N SER A 22 20.49 -12.28 -14.00
CA SER A 22 19.16 -11.81 -14.37
C SER A 22 18.19 -11.92 -13.18
N VAL A 23 17.09 -11.16 -13.25
CA VAL A 23 16.02 -11.26 -12.24
C VAL A 23 15.46 -12.68 -12.15
N SER A 24 15.27 -13.35 -13.29
CA SER A 24 14.77 -14.73 -13.32
C SER A 24 15.73 -15.71 -12.66
N GLU A 25 17.03 -15.59 -12.94
CA GLU A 25 18.05 -16.43 -12.30
C GLU A 25 18.13 -16.17 -10.79
N PHE A 26 18.09 -14.89 -10.39
CA PHE A 26 18.10 -14.51 -8.99
C PHE A 26 16.91 -15.12 -8.23
N VAL A 27 15.70 -15.02 -8.79
CA VAL A 27 14.49 -15.61 -8.19
C VAL A 27 14.63 -17.13 -8.05
N GLN A 28 15.11 -17.82 -9.09
CA GLN A 28 15.31 -19.27 -9.03
C GLN A 28 16.35 -19.67 -7.96
N ARG A 29 17.45 -18.92 -7.86
CA ARG A 29 18.48 -19.16 -6.83
C ARG A 29 17.96 -18.84 -5.43
N PHE A 30 17.18 -17.76 -5.28
CA PHE A 30 16.58 -17.38 -4.01
C PHE A 30 15.63 -18.46 -3.50
N LYS A 31 14.75 -19.01 -4.35
CA LYS A 31 13.86 -20.13 -3.97
C LYS A 31 14.59 -21.37 -3.46
N LYS A 32 15.80 -21.63 -3.97
CA LYS A 32 16.65 -22.75 -3.54
C LYS A 32 17.53 -22.41 -2.33
N PHE A 33 17.65 -21.13 -1.98
CA PHE A 33 18.45 -20.68 -0.86
C PHE A 33 17.70 -20.97 0.44
N ARG A 34 18.43 -21.28 1.52
CA ARG A 34 17.85 -21.65 2.82
C ARG A 34 16.79 -20.65 3.30
N VAL A 35 17.04 -19.35 3.14
CA VAL A 35 16.08 -18.30 3.54
C VAL A 35 14.84 -18.33 2.66
N GLY A 36 14.98 -18.56 1.35
CA GLY A 36 13.82 -18.68 0.46
C GLY A 36 12.99 -19.93 0.74
N GLN A 37 13.63 -21.05 1.07
CA GLN A 37 12.94 -22.28 1.49
C GLN A 37 12.20 -22.08 2.82
N LEU A 38 12.86 -21.53 3.84
CA LEU A 38 12.22 -21.23 5.12
C LEU A 38 11.04 -20.27 4.97
N LEU A 39 11.18 -19.27 4.09
CA LEU A 39 10.11 -18.32 3.82
C LEU A 39 8.94 -19.00 3.09
N ASP A 40 9.20 -19.90 2.15
CA ASP A 40 8.17 -20.67 1.44
C ASP A 40 7.43 -21.59 2.43
N ASP A 41 8.16 -22.26 3.33
CA ASP A 41 7.60 -23.10 4.39
C ASP A 41 6.75 -22.28 5.38
N GLU A 42 7.24 -21.11 5.80
CA GLU A 42 6.52 -20.21 6.72
C GLU A 42 5.23 -19.66 6.09
N LEU A 43 5.29 -19.27 4.81
CA LEU A 43 4.14 -18.78 4.07
C LEU A 43 3.18 -19.90 3.62
N SER A 44 3.63 -21.16 3.61
CA SER A 44 2.77 -22.31 3.30
C SER A 44 1.70 -22.53 4.38
N VAL A 45 1.99 -22.12 5.62
CA VAL A 45 1.04 -22.15 6.72
C VAL A 45 0.25 -20.84 6.71
N PRO A 46 -1.08 -20.87 6.50
CA PRO A 46 -1.87 -19.66 6.53
C PRO A 46 -1.80 -19.00 7.90
N TYR A 47 -1.56 -17.69 7.92
CA TYR A 47 -1.55 -16.92 9.15
C TYR A 47 -2.94 -16.94 9.82
N ASP A 48 -2.96 -17.35 11.09
CA ASP A 48 -4.16 -17.36 11.92
C ASP A 48 -4.60 -15.92 12.22
N ARG A 49 -5.70 -15.50 11.59
CA ARG A 49 -6.23 -14.14 11.71
C ARG A 49 -6.74 -13.83 13.12
N ASP A 50 -7.08 -14.84 13.91
CA ASP A 50 -7.56 -14.66 15.29
C ASP A 50 -6.43 -14.20 16.23
N ARG A 51 -5.17 -14.45 15.85
CA ARG A 51 -3.98 -13.95 16.55
C ARG A 51 -3.61 -12.52 16.20
N CYS A 52 -4.25 -11.94 15.17
CA CYS A 52 -3.96 -10.58 14.74
C CYS A 52 -4.57 -9.57 15.73
N HIS A 53 -3.80 -8.57 16.12
CA HIS A 53 -4.36 -7.45 16.87
C HIS A 53 -5.45 -6.77 16.02
N LYS A 54 -6.65 -6.57 16.59
CA LYS A 54 -7.82 -6.06 15.84
C LYS A 54 -7.61 -4.71 15.15
N ALA A 55 -6.62 -3.93 15.59
CA ALA A 55 -6.23 -2.65 14.98
C ALA A 55 -5.06 -2.75 13.98
N ALA A 56 -4.44 -3.92 13.77
CA ALA A 56 -3.28 -4.07 12.90
C ALA A 56 -3.65 -4.16 11.40
N LEU A 57 -4.87 -4.59 11.10
CA LEU A 57 -5.37 -4.72 9.73
C LEU A 57 -6.79 -4.14 9.64
N VAL A 58 -7.03 -3.34 8.60
CA VAL A 58 -8.38 -2.90 8.26
C VAL A 58 -9.07 -4.05 7.53
N PHE A 59 -10.02 -4.70 8.20
CA PHE A 59 -10.78 -5.84 7.65
C PHE A 59 -11.99 -5.40 6.81
N THR A 60 -12.34 -4.12 6.81
CA THR A 60 -13.44 -3.56 6.03
C THR A 60 -12.91 -2.86 4.79
N LYS A 61 -13.54 -3.10 3.64
CA LYS A 61 -13.18 -2.42 2.39
C LYS A 61 -13.33 -0.90 2.50
N ASP A 62 -14.37 -0.47 3.20
CA ASP A 62 -14.69 0.93 3.44
C ASP A 62 -14.53 1.21 4.94
N SER A 63 -13.74 2.21 5.30
CA SER A 63 -13.54 2.64 6.70
C SER A 63 -14.75 3.41 7.25
N VAL A 64 -15.57 3.97 6.35
CA VAL A 64 -16.74 4.80 6.64
C VAL A 64 -17.89 4.38 5.73
N PRO A 65 -19.13 4.22 6.24
CA PRO A 65 -20.29 3.94 5.39
C PRO A 65 -20.51 5.04 4.34
N ARG A 66 -20.86 4.63 3.11
CA ARG A 66 -21.18 5.57 2.01
C ARG A 66 -22.26 6.59 2.38
N TRP A 67 -23.20 6.21 3.25
CA TRP A 67 -24.25 7.10 3.70
C TRP A 67 -23.75 8.22 4.61
N ASP A 68 -22.74 7.95 5.44
CA ASP A 68 -22.15 8.96 6.31
C ASP A 68 -21.28 9.92 5.51
N LEU A 69 -20.59 9.44 4.46
CA LEU A 69 -19.92 10.29 3.48
C LEU A 69 -20.92 11.24 2.80
N PHE A 70 -22.07 10.72 2.36
CA PHE A 70 -23.12 11.55 1.75
C PHE A 70 -23.63 12.63 2.70
N LYS A 71 -23.94 12.27 3.96
CA LYS A 71 -24.37 13.25 4.97
C LYS A 71 -23.30 14.30 5.24
N ALA A 72 -22.03 13.91 5.35
CA ALA A 72 -20.92 14.83 5.57
C ALA A 72 -20.75 15.80 4.39
N SER A 73 -20.83 15.30 3.15
CA SER A 73 -20.82 16.14 1.94
C SER A 73 -22.01 17.11 1.90
N PHE A 74 -23.21 16.63 2.22
CA PHE A 74 -24.41 17.47 2.26
C PHE A 74 -24.31 18.56 3.33
N ALA A 75 -23.85 18.20 4.54
CA ALA A 75 -23.63 19.16 5.62
C ALA A 75 -22.60 20.23 5.26
N LYS A 76 -21.52 19.85 4.54
CA LYS A 76 -20.52 20.80 4.02
C LYS A 76 -21.16 21.81 3.07
N GLU A 77 -21.91 21.34 2.08
CA GLU A 77 -22.57 22.23 1.11
C GLU A 77 -23.62 23.12 1.76
N TRP A 78 -24.44 22.57 2.67
CA TRP A 78 -25.42 23.35 3.42
C TRP A 78 -24.78 24.47 4.24
N LEU A 79 -23.65 24.18 4.90
CA LEU A 79 -22.91 25.17 5.68
C LEU A 79 -22.33 26.27 4.78
N LEU A 80 -21.82 25.91 3.59
CA LEU A 80 -21.34 26.86 2.59
C LEU A 80 -22.46 27.77 2.08
N ILE A 81 -23.65 27.21 1.81
CA ILE A 81 -24.84 27.98 1.41
C ILE A 81 -25.23 28.94 2.54
N LYS A 82 -25.25 28.49 3.79
CA LYS A 82 -25.58 29.34 4.94
C LYS A 82 -24.57 30.47 5.17
N ARG A 83 -23.26 30.23 4.98
CA ARG A 83 -22.24 31.29 5.11
C ARG A 83 -22.30 32.30 3.95
N ASN A 84 -22.63 31.85 2.75
CA ASN A 84 -22.74 32.70 1.57
C ASN A 84 -24.17 33.21 1.33
N SER A 85 -25.11 32.96 2.25
CA SER A 85 -26.52 33.34 2.08
C SER A 85 -26.72 34.84 1.94
N PHE A 86 -25.82 35.65 2.53
CA PHE A 86 -25.78 37.10 2.34
C PHE A 86 -25.64 37.49 0.85
N VAL A 87 -24.79 36.79 0.10
CA VAL A 87 -24.61 37.02 -1.35
C VAL A 87 -25.86 36.62 -2.14
N TYR A 88 -26.51 35.51 -1.76
CA TYR A 88 -27.74 35.05 -2.41
C TYR A 88 -28.92 35.99 -2.13
N ILE A 89 -29.13 36.43 -0.88
CA ILE A 89 -30.19 37.39 -0.53
C ILE A 89 -29.94 38.74 -1.21
N PHE A 90 -28.70 39.25 -1.16
CA PHE A 90 -28.34 40.51 -1.82
C PHE A 90 -28.55 40.47 -3.34
N LYS A 91 -28.23 39.35 -4.00
CA LYS A 91 -28.49 39.15 -5.44
C LYS A 91 -29.97 39.00 -5.83
N THR A 92 -30.84 38.61 -4.90
CA THR A 92 -32.27 38.37 -5.20
C THR A 92 -33.12 39.62 -4.95
N VAL A 93 -32.60 40.59 -4.19
CA VAL A 93 -33.28 41.84 -3.83
C VAL A 93 -32.90 43.02 -4.76
N GLN A 94 -31.81 42.89 -5.54
CA GLN A 94 -31.41 43.85 -6.58
C GLN A 94 -31.97 43.42 -7.95
#